data_AF-A0A6H5H620-F1
#
_entry.id   AF-A0A6H5H620-F1
#
_cell.length_a   1.000
_cell.length_b   1.000
_cell.length_c   1.000
_cell.angle_alpha   90.00
_cell.angle_beta   90.00
_cell.angle_gamma   90.00
#
_symmetry.space_group_name_H-M   'P 1'
#
loop_
_entity.id
_entity.type
_entity.pdbx_description
1 polymer ?
#
loop_
_entity_poly.entity_id
_entity_poly.type
_entity_poly.pdbx_seq_one_letter_code
_entity_poly.pdbx_strand_id
1 'polypeptide(L)'
;MFTLPPDGADDNCWAPQKTAILFSVLLVVRCLVSPSNPGQVTLSCQKALFTSGIFQALTSILMASGVPINFLAEAICTLSEVIRGNHHNQQHFARVMAPISPPREAIVILLMSMVNEKQSFALRCTVLYCFQCYLFKNEDGQAQVVQTLLSPSYSEVNMVTSGQLLCSGLYSHDSLSNWLSAVALSHTLIENPAQRENLLRVLLSPDPNYRPVTLIHQVALLLQQSNKAQSKIGFLIFLGTWLSHCHLAVKHFLEVPTAIPYLTAQVGSAEGEDDNEELVQGLCAFVIGLCILFNDGTASSYDKDALIQLVSNRIGLEVFSSKLSEVSRNEFYSRASKLPQPRATKPEELLLDYEFCKLFKVLESMIVKAVNPKEPSNSAVEIAENGLVSEYKDVIREQDRKIAELQCKCDSLEKEKNQLKLTLEQLSSNVSQLSDENTLLKAQVNKSESVLHLELKAFKAVEERIQCSEFQTSL
;
A
#
# COMPACT_ATOMS: atom_id res chain seq x y z
N MET A 1 -12.02 -25.82 -4.72
CA MET A 1 -12.77 -24.64 -4.22
C MET A 1 -13.11 -24.91 -2.77
N PHE A 2 -12.76 -24.04 -1.83
CA PHE A 2 -13.07 -24.23 -0.41
C PHE A 2 -14.59 -24.12 -0.21
N THR A 3 -15.29 -25.25 -0.11
CA THR A 3 -16.70 -25.26 0.27
C THR A 3 -16.78 -25.02 1.77
N LEU A 4 -17.10 -23.79 2.15
CA LEU A 4 -17.46 -23.45 3.52
C LEU A 4 -18.83 -24.08 3.86
N PRO A 5 -19.06 -24.51 5.10
CA PRO A 5 -20.39 -24.97 5.52
C PRO A 5 -21.43 -23.85 5.33
N PRO A 6 -22.69 -24.19 5.03
CA PRO A 6 -23.76 -23.20 4.93
C PRO A 6 -23.98 -22.48 6.27
N ASP A 7 -24.34 -21.19 6.19
CA ASP A 7 -24.68 -20.35 7.35
C ASP A 7 -25.86 -20.98 8.13
N GLY A 8 -25.70 -21.16 9.45
CA GLY A 8 -26.77 -21.63 10.34
C GLY A 8 -26.71 -23.10 10.78
N ALA A 9 -25.60 -23.81 10.58
CA ALA A 9 -25.38 -25.09 11.26
C ALA A 9 -24.88 -24.86 12.70
N ASP A 10 -25.79 -25.03 13.66
CA ASP A 10 -25.51 -25.04 15.11
C ASP A 10 -24.25 -25.86 15.45
N ASP A 11 -23.37 -25.27 16.28
CA ASP A 11 -22.21 -25.90 16.95
C ASP A 11 -21.22 -26.72 16.09
N ASN A 12 -20.90 -26.24 14.88
CA ASN A 12 -19.86 -26.85 14.04
C ASN A 12 -18.42 -26.44 14.43
N CYS A 13 -17.94 -26.94 15.58
CA CYS A 13 -16.50 -26.94 15.85
C CYS A 13 -15.80 -27.75 14.75
N TRP A 14 -15.01 -27.10 13.90
CA TRP A 14 -14.29 -27.77 12.82
C TRP A 14 -13.46 -28.94 13.40
N ALA A 15 -13.62 -30.13 12.83
CA ALA A 15 -12.89 -31.31 13.29
C ALA A 15 -11.37 -31.02 13.38
N PRO A 16 -10.67 -31.40 14.46
CA PRO A 16 -9.27 -31.04 14.67
C PRO A 16 -8.35 -31.38 13.48
N GLN A 17 -8.58 -32.55 12.87
CA GLN A 17 -7.83 -32.98 11.69
C GLN A 17 -8.06 -32.07 10.47
N LYS A 18 -9.31 -31.64 10.23
CA LYS A 18 -9.65 -30.72 9.14
C LYS A 18 -8.93 -29.38 9.34
N THR A 19 -8.98 -28.86 10.57
CA THR A 19 -8.30 -27.62 10.94
C THR A 19 -6.78 -27.72 10.75
N ALA A 20 -6.14 -28.82 11.18
CA ALA A 20 -4.71 -29.05 11.00
C ALA A 20 -4.28 -29.13 9.52
N ILE A 21 -5.07 -29.79 8.68
CA ILE A 21 -4.83 -29.85 7.23
C ILE A 21 -4.91 -28.46 6.63
N LEU A 22 -5.94 -27.68 6.99
CA LEU A 22 -6.12 -26.33 6.44
C LEU A 22 -4.99 -25.39 6.88
N PHE A 23 -4.52 -25.48 8.14
CA PHE A 23 -3.33 -24.76 8.57
C PHE A 23 -2.09 -25.11 7.73
N SER A 24 -1.89 -26.40 7.44
CA SER A 24 -0.77 -26.85 6.60
C SER A 24 -0.86 -26.27 5.19
N VAL A 25 -2.07 -26.18 4.62
CA VAL A 25 -2.30 -25.55 3.31
C VAL A 25 -1.95 -24.06 3.34
N LEU A 26 -2.37 -23.33 4.37
CA LEU A 26 -2.01 -21.92 4.53
C LEU A 26 -0.50 -21.73 4.62
N LEU A 27 0.20 -22.57 5.38
CA LEU A 27 1.67 -22.53 5.48
C LEU A 27 2.35 -22.77 4.14
N VAL A 28 1.87 -23.72 3.32
CA VAL A 28 2.40 -23.93 1.96
C VAL A 28 2.25 -22.68 1.11
N VAL A 29 1.09 -22.02 1.16
CA VAL A 29 0.87 -20.75 0.44
C VAL A 29 1.87 -19.69 0.92
N ARG A 30 2.03 -19.52 2.25
CA ARG A 30 2.98 -18.57 2.84
C ARG A 30 4.43 -18.85 2.46
N CYS A 31 4.83 -20.11 2.34
CA CYS A 31 6.18 -20.48 1.86
C CYS A 31 6.44 -19.97 0.44
N LEU A 32 5.42 -19.96 -0.44
CA LEU A 32 5.56 -19.47 -1.82
C LEU A 32 5.69 -17.95 -1.90
N VAL A 33 5.02 -17.23 -1.00
CA VAL A 33 4.98 -15.75 -1.01
C VAL A 33 5.71 -15.10 0.15
N SER A 34 6.63 -15.83 0.79
CA SER A 34 7.38 -15.33 1.94
C SER A 34 8.14 -14.04 1.59
N PRO A 35 8.11 -13.00 2.46
CA PRO A 35 8.93 -11.81 2.27
C PRO A 35 10.45 -12.07 2.23
N SER A 36 10.90 -13.24 2.69
CA SER A 36 12.31 -13.67 2.65
C SER A 36 12.74 -14.24 1.29
N ASN A 37 11.79 -14.56 0.40
CA ASN A 37 12.09 -15.08 -0.93
C ASN A 37 12.59 -13.96 -1.86
N PRO A 38 13.28 -14.28 -2.97
CA PRO A 38 13.59 -13.31 -4.00
C PRO A 38 12.31 -12.65 -4.53
N GLY A 39 12.28 -11.31 -4.59
CA GLY A 39 11.05 -10.56 -4.89
C GLY A 39 10.37 -10.94 -6.21
N GLN A 40 11.13 -11.31 -7.24
CA GLN A 40 10.58 -11.78 -8.52
C GLN A 40 9.84 -13.13 -8.37
N VAL A 41 10.35 -14.04 -7.54
CA VAL A 41 9.72 -15.33 -7.26
C VAL A 41 8.41 -15.11 -6.50
N THR A 42 8.45 -14.31 -5.43
CA THR A 42 7.26 -13.95 -4.66
C THR A 42 6.18 -13.33 -5.55
N LEU A 43 6.54 -12.36 -6.39
CA LEU A 43 5.58 -11.70 -7.30
C LEU A 43 4.96 -12.67 -8.30
N SER A 44 5.76 -13.59 -8.86
CA SER A 44 5.28 -14.64 -9.77
C SER A 44 4.27 -15.56 -9.07
N CYS A 45 4.61 -16.01 -7.85
CA CYS A 45 3.71 -16.83 -7.03
C CYS A 45 2.43 -16.08 -6.66
N GLN A 46 2.50 -14.82 -6.25
CA GLN A 46 1.32 -13.98 -5.94
C GLN A 46 0.36 -13.87 -7.13
N LYS A 47 0.89 -13.74 -8.36
CA LYS A 47 0.08 -13.75 -9.59
C LYS A 47 -0.55 -15.12 -9.84
N ALA A 48 0.21 -16.20 -9.70
CA ALA A 48 -0.30 -17.56 -9.88
C ALA A 48 -1.42 -17.89 -8.87
N LEU A 49 -1.26 -17.50 -7.61
CA LEU A 49 -2.27 -17.65 -6.55
C LEU A 49 -3.54 -16.85 -6.84
N PHE A 50 -3.42 -15.69 -7.48
CA PHE A 50 -4.59 -14.93 -7.94
C PHE A 50 -5.33 -15.65 -9.08
N THR A 51 -4.59 -16.10 -10.11
CA THR A 51 -5.20 -16.78 -11.26
C THR A 51 -5.79 -18.15 -10.93
N SER A 52 -5.29 -18.83 -9.90
CA SER A 52 -5.75 -20.16 -9.48
C SER A 52 -6.99 -20.12 -8.58
N GLY A 53 -7.47 -18.94 -8.18
CA GLY A 53 -8.62 -18.82 -7.27
C GLY A 53 -8.26 -18.82 -5.78
N ILE A 54 -6.98 -18.94 -5.41
CA ILE A 54 -6.56 -19.02 -3.99
C ILE A 54 -6.73 -17.66 -3.30
N PHE A 55 -6.37 -16.56 -3.97
CA PHE A 55 -6.62 -15.22 -3.44
C PHE A 55 -8.11 -15.01 -3.11
N GLN A 56 -9.00 -15.38 -4.04
CA GLN A 56 -10.44 -15.24 -3.90
C GLN A 56 -10.94 -16.10 -2.73
N ALA A 57 -10.47 -17.35 -2.64
CA ALA A 57 -10.80 -18.22 -1.51
C ALA A 57 -10.39 -17.64 -0.15
N LEU A 58 -9.20 -17.05 -0.04
CA LEU A 58 -8.73 -16.39 1.18
C LEU A 58 -9.62 -15.19 1.53
N THR A 59 -10.00 -14.36 0.54
CA THR A 59 -10.94 -13.25 0.77
C THR A 59 -12.34 -13.72 1.17
N SER A 60 -12.81 -14.85 0.66
CA SER A 60 -14.09 -15.44 1.08
C SER A 60 -14.04 -15.96 2.52
N ILE A 61 -12.92 -16.57 2.95
CA ILE A 61 -12.72 -17.01 4.34
C ILE A 61 -12.79 -15.82 5.30
N LEU A 62 -12.22 -14.68 4.94
CA LEU A 62 -12.26 -13.47 5.77
C LEU A 62 -13.70 -12.99 6.04
N MET A 63 -14.61 -13.19 5.09
CA MET A 63 -16.00 -12.73 5.17
C MET A 63 -16.98 -13.81 5.66
N ALA A 64 -16.48 -15.02 5.92
CA ALA A 64 -17.31 -16.16 6.28
C ALA A 64 -17.68 -16.17 7.76
N SER A 65 -18.91 -16.59 8.06
CA SER A 65 -19.34 -16.88 9.42
C SER A 65 -18.85 -18.25 9.88
N GLY A 66 -18.69 -18.45 11.21
CA GLY A 66 -18.35 -19.76 11.79
C GLY A 66 -16.92 -20.25 11.57
N VAL A 67 -16.00 -19.40 11.09
CA VAL A 67 -14.57 -19.74 10.99
C VAL A 67 -13.90 -19.60 12.36
N PRO A 68 -13.17 -20.62 12.85
CA PRO A 68 -12.45 -20.53 14.12
C PRO A 68 -11.45 -19.36 14.12
N ILE A 69 -11.44 -18.54 15.19
CA ILE A 69 -10.60 -17.33 15.30
C ILE A 69 -9.11 -17.60 15.02
N ASN A 70 -8.56 -18.70 15.53
CA ASN A 70 -7.14 -19.04 15.33
C ASN A 70 -6.83 -19.33 13.86
N PHE A 71 -7.77 -19.97 13.15
CA PHE A 71 -7.63 -20.23 11.72
C PHE A 71 -7.84 -18.94 10.91
N LEU A 72 -8.81 -18.12 11.29
CA LEU A 72 -9.05 -16.82 10.67
C LEU A 72 -7.81 -15.92 10.75
N ALA A 73 -7.13 -15.87 11.90
CA ALA A 73 -5.89 -15.11 12.06
C ALA A 73 -4.79 -15.59 11.10
N GLU A 74 -4.58 -16.90 10.95
CA GLU A 74 -3.59 -17.42 10.01
C GLU A 74 -4.00 -17.19 8.55
N ALA A 75 -5.30 -17.26 8.24
CA ALA A 75 -5.82 -16.94 6.91
C ALA A 75 -5.61 -15.46 6.56
N ILE A 76 -5.82 -14.54 7.52
CA ILE A 76 -5.51 -13.12 7.37
C ILE A 76 -4.01 -12.95 7.12
N CYS A 77 -3.14 -13.54 7.94
CA CYS A 77 -1.68 -13.47 7.73
C CYS A 77 -1.26 -13.99 6.35
N THR A 78 -1.86 -15.08 5.89
CA THR A 78 -1.61 -15.64 4.56
C THR A 78 -2.03 -14.66 3.47
N LEU A 79 -3.23 -14.08 3.59
CA LEU A 79 -3.71 -13.07 2.66
C LEU A 79 -2.79 -11.84 2.65
N SER A 80 -2.28 -11.40 3.81
CA SER A 80 -1.31 -10.31 3.94
C SER A 80 -0.09 -10.53 3.04
N GLU A 81 0.52 -11.71 3.08
CA GLU A 81 1.69 -12.03 2.26
C GLU A 81 1.35 -12.20 0.76
N VAL A 82 0.13 -12.65 0.45
CA VAL A 82 -0.36 -12.72 -0.93
C VAL A 82 -0.57 -11.33 -1.55
N ILE A 83 -0.93 -10.32 -0.75
CA ILE A 83 -1.11 -8.95 -1.25
C ILE A 83 0.15 -8.09 -1.18
N ARG A 84 1.08 -8.36 -0.25
CA ARG A 84 2.23 -7.49 0.04
C ARG A 84 3.04 -7.13 -1.21
N GLY A 85 3.02 -5.84 -1.57
CA GLY A 85 3.80 -5.30 -2.69
C GLY A 85 3.30 -5.68 -4.09
N ASN A 86 2.11 -6.29 -4.19
CA ASN A 86 1.46 -6.61 -5.45
C ASN A 86 0.24 -5.72 -5.64
N HIS A 87 0.37 -4.66 -6.44
CA HIS A 87 -0.66 -3.65 -6.60
C HIS A 87 -1.99 -4.22 -7.11
N HIS A 88 -1.94 -5.22 -7.99
CA HIS A 88 -3.14 -5.87 -8.50
C HIS A 88 -3.92 -6.54 -7.36
N ASN A 89 -3.25 -7.36 -6.56
CA ASN A 89 -3.87 -8.03 -5.42
C ASN A 89 -4.34 -7.04 -4.34
N GLN A 90 -3.56 -5.98 -4.08
CA GLN A 90 -3.92 -4.91 -3.12
C GLN A 90 -5.19 -4.15 -3.57
N GLN A 91 -5.29 -3.77 -4.85
CA GLN A 91 -6.47 -3.11 -5.40
C GLN A 91 -7.72 -4.00 -5.36
N HIS A 92 -7.56 -5.30 -5.63
CA HIS A 92 -8.66 -6.25 -5.50
C HIS A 92 -9.11 -6.43 -4.05
N PHE A 93 -8.16 -6.48 -3.12
CA PHE A 93 -8.44 -6.58 -1.69
C PHE A 93 -9.19 -5.34 -1.14
N ALA A 94 -8.79 -4.14 -1.56
CA ALA A 94 -9.47 -2.89 -1.18
C ALA A 94 -10.95 -2.84 -1.57
N ARG A 95 -11.36 -3.59 -2.62
CA ARG A 95 -12.76 -3.64 -3.09
C ARG A 95 -13.60 -4.72 -2.41
N VAL A 96 -13.02 -5.51 -1.52
CA VAL A 96 -13.75 -6.58 -0.83
C VAL A 96 -14.69 -5.95 0.21
N MET A 97 -15.98 -6.20 0.05
CA MET A 97 -17.03 -5.74 0.96
C MET A 97 -17.57 -6.91 1.77
N ALA A 98 -17.70 -6.73 3.08
CA ALA A 98 -18.36 -7.70 3.93
C ALA A 98 -19.88 -7.66 3.73
N PRO A 99 -20.55 -8.84 3.78
CA PRO A 99 -21.99 -8.97 3.59
C PRO A 99 -22.79 -8.56 4.85
N ILE A 100 -22.46 -7.43 5.44
CA ILE A 100 -23.19 -6.81 6.55
C ILE A 100 -24.03 -5.64 6.04
N SER A 101 -25.04 -5.22 6.80
CA SER A 101 -25.90 -4.08 6.42
C SER A 101 -25.64 -2.89 7.37
N PRO A 102 -25.13 -1.74 6.88
CA PRO A 102 -24.65 -1.48 5.52
C PRO A 102 -23.33 -2.21 5.20
N PRO A 103 -23.05 -2.52 3.91
CA PRO A 103 -21.79 -3.16 3.51
C PRO A 103 -20.59 -2.32 3.94
N ARG A 104 -19.54 -2.98 4.46
CA ARG A 104 -18.31 -2.29 4.85
C ARG A 104 -17.10 -2.93 4.18
N GLU A 105 -16.13 -2.10 3.84
CA GLU A 105 -14.85 -2.54 3.30
C GLU A 105 -14.13 -3.46 4.29
N ALA A 106 -13.46 -4.48 3.76
CA ALA A 106 -12.65 -5.42 4.53
C ALA A 106 -11.64 -4.69 5.43
N ILE A 107 -10.98 -3.67 4.90
CA ILE A 107 -9.98 -2.86 5.60
C ILE A 107 -10.58 -2.18 6.83
N VAL A 108 -11.79 -1.63 6.71
CA VAL A 108 -12.48 -0.96 7.83
C VAL A 108 -12.81 -1.97 8.93
N ILE A 109 -13.33 -3.16 8.58
CA ILE A 109 -13.65 -4.22 9.56
C ILE A 109 -12.40 -4.75 10.26
N LEU A 110 -11.32 -4.92 9.50
CA LEU A 110 -10.02 -5.25 10.04
C LEU A 110 -9.59 -4.17 11.04
N LEU A 111 -9.56 -2.90 10.67
CA LEU A 111 -9.19 -1.81 11.59
C LEU A 111 -10.10 -1.73 12.82
N MET A 112 -11.42 -1.98 12.70
CA MET A 112 -12.32 -2.10 13.84
C MET A 112 -11.89 -3.21 14.80
N SER A 113 -11.41 -4.33 14.28
CA SER A 113 -10.86 -5.43 15.07
C SER A 113 -9.50 -5.07 15.68
N MET A 114 -8.69 -4.28 14.97
CA MET A 114 -7.38 -3.81 15.44
C MET A 114 -7.49 -2.91 16.66
N VAL A 115 -8.47 -2.02 16.72
CA VAL A 115 -8.62 -1.03 17.82
C VAL A 115 -9.55 -1.51 18.93
N ASN A 116 -10.17 -2.68 18.78
CA ASN A 116 -11.06 -3.23 19.80
C ASN A 116 -10.28 -4.00 20.87
N GLU A 117 -10.27 -3.46 22.09
CA GLU A 117 -9.58 -4.03 23.25
C GLU A 117 -10.09 -5.43 23.66
N LYS A 118 -11.30 -5.82 23.26
CA LYS A 118 -11.85 -7.16 23.54
C LYS A 118 -11.27 -8.24 22.63
N GLN A 119 -10.60 -7.87 21.53
CA GLN A 119 -10.00 -8.82 20.61
C GLN A 119 -8.68 -9.37 21.15
N SER A 120 -8.34 -10.60 20.77
CA SER A 120 -7.08 -11.20 21.18
C SER A 120 -5.88 -10.43 20.63
N PHE A 121 -4.80 -10.36 21.41
CA PHE A 121 -3.55 -9.72 21.00
C PHE A 121 -3.05 -10.24 19.64
N ALA A 122 -3.08 -11.56 19.43
CA ALA A 122 -2.65 -12.20 18.19
C ALA A 122 -3.47 -11.75 16.97
N LEU A 123 -4.79 -11.61 17.12
CA LEU A 123 -5.65 -11.11 16.04
C LEU A 123 -5.37 -9.64 15.75
N ARG A 124 -5.22 -8.80 16.79
CA ARG A 124 -4.90 -7.37 16.61
C ARG A 124 -3.57 -7.16 15.88
N CYS A 125 -2.53 -7.96 16.18
CA CYS A 125 -1.25 -7.94 15.48
C CYS A 125 -1.35 -8.42 14.03
N THR A 126 -2.10 -9.51 13.81
CA THR A 126 -2.36 -10.07 12.48
C THR A 126 -3.05 -9.06 11.56
N VAL A 127 -4.02 -8.34 12.13
CA VAL A 127 -4.74 -7.28 11.44
C VAL A 127 -3.82 -6.13 11.06
N LEU A 128 -2.98 -5.66 12.00
CA LEU A 128 -1.96 -4.64 11.70
C LEU A 128 -1.07 -5.12 10.54
N TYR A 129 -0.58 -6.35 10.58
CA TYR A 129 0.27 -6.90 9.53
C TYR A 129 -0.44 -6.93 8.16
N CYS A 130 -1.72 -7.26 8.12
CA CYS A 130 -2.54 -7.18 6.91
C CYS A 130 -2.63 -5.75 6.38
N PHE A 131 -2.89 -4.78 7.25
CA PHE A 131 -2.93 -3.38 6.89
C PHE A 131 -1.58 -2.86 6.36
N GLN A 132 -0.48 -3.22 7.02
CA GLN A 132 0.88 -2.91 6.56
C GLN A 132 1.16 -3.51 5.17
N CYS A 133 0.77 -4.77 4.94
CA CYS A 133 0.93 -5.42 3.64
C CYS A 133 0.06 -4.80 2.54
N TYR A 134 -1.14 -4.32 2.89
CA TYR A 134 -1.99 -3.55 1.99
C TYR A 134 -1.32 -2.23 1.55
N LEU A 135 -0.65 -1.54 2.48
CA LEU A 135 0.01 -0.25 2.21
C LEU A 135 1.42 -0.38 1.62
N PHE A 136 2.09 -1.53 1.78
CA PHE A 136 3.46 -1.71 1.33
C PHE A 136 3.61 -1.48 -0.18
N LYS A 137 4.37 -0.42 -0.53
CA LYS A 137 4.56 0.08 -1.91
C LYS A 137 3.26 0.45 -2.63
N ASN A 138 2.20 0.79 -1.91
CA ASN A 138 0.89 1.12 -2.48
C ASN A 138 0.52 2.57 -2.18
N GLU A 139 1.08 3.50 -2.96
CA GLU A 139 0.85 4.94 -2.77
C GLU A 139 -0.63 5.33 -2.86
N ASP A 140 -1.41 4.67 -3.74
CA ASP A 140 -2.84 4.88 -3.86
C ASP A 140 -3.58 4.49 -2.56
N GLY A 141 -3.25 3.34 -2.00
CA GLY A 141 -3.84 2.88 -0.73
C GLY A 141 -3.46 3.77 0.44
N GLN A 142 -2.21 4.25 0.48
CA GLN A 142 -1.75 5.23 1.47
C GLN A 142 -2.54 6.53 1.36
N ALA A 143 -2.69 7.06 0.14
CA ALA A 143 -3.46 8.27 -0.14
C ALA A 143 -4.94 8.14 0.23
N GLN A 144 -5.57 6.99 -0.07
CA GLN A 144 -6.95 6.71 0.31
C GLN A 144 -7.15 6.79 1.82
N VAL A 145 -6.26 6.18 2.60
CA VAL A 145 -6.35 6.25 4.07
C VAL A 145 -6.21 7.68 4.57
N VAL A 146 -5.21 8.43 4.11
CA VAL A 146 -4.99 9.82 4.53
C VAL A 146 -6.16 10.71 4.12
N GLN A 147 -6.75 10.48 2.95
CA GLN A 147 -7.91 11.24 2.49
C GLN A 147 -9.12 11.10 3.44
N THR A 148 -9.29 9.94 4.08
CA THR A 148 -10.37 9.75 5.08
C THR A 148 -10.19 10.59 6.35
N LEU A 149 -8.98 11.11 6.61
CA LEU A 149 -8.70 12.05 7.71
C LEU A 149 -8.95 13.51 7.32
N LEU A 150 -8.77 13.85 6.03
CA LEU A 150 -8.91 15.22 5.51
C LEU A 150 -10.35 15.57 5.14
N SER A 151 -11.12 14.57 4.73
CA SER A 151 -12.52 14.75 4.34
C SER A 151 -13.36 13.71 5.06
N PRO A 152 -13.68 13.93 6.35
CA PRO A 152 -14.75 13.16 6.98
C PRO A 152 -16.01 13.45 6.15
N SER A 153 -16.47 12.46 5.39
CA SER A 153 -17.58 12.64 4.46
C SER A 153 -18.83 13.01 5.26
N TYR A 154 -19.19 14.30 5.26
CA TYR A 154 -20.40 14.81 5.93
C TYR A 154 -21.70 14.17 5.36
N SER A 155 -21.60 13.50 4.22
CA SER A 155 -22.72 12.83 3.53
C SER A 155 -23.12 11.48 4.12
N GLU A 156 -22.29 10.83 4.95
CA GLU A 156 -22.59 9.50 5.51
C GLU A 156 -22.31 9.45 7.01
N VAL A 157 -23.17 10.13 7.79
CA VAL A 157 -23.08 10.29 9.26
C VAL A 157 -22.96 8.96 10.05
N ASN A 158 -23.19 7.81 9.40
CA ASN A 158 -23.19 6.48 10.02
C ASN A 158 -22.06 5.52 9.58
N MET A 159 -21.18 5.93 8.65
CA MET A 159 -20.07 5.07 8.19
C MET A 159 -18.75 5.49 8.82
N VAL A 160 -18.19 4.58 9.62
CA VAL A 160 -16.89 4.78 10.29
C VAL A 160 -15.77 4.59 9.27
N THR A 161 -14.88 5.57 9.15
CA THR A 161 -13.74 5.53 8.21
C THR A 161 -12.47 4.96 8.84
N SER A 162 -11.53 4.53 8.00
CA SER A 162 -10.18 4.11 8.43
C SER A 162 -9.49 5.19 9.27
N GLY A 163 -9.54 6.45 8.83
CA GLY A 163 -8.97 7.58 9.54
C GLY A 163 -9.57 7.78 10.93
N GLN A 164 -10.91 7.71 11.04
CA GLN A 164 -11.58 7.81 12.35
C GLN A 164 -11.17 6.68 13.31
N LEU A 165 -11.03 5.44 12.82
CA LEU A 165 -10.58 4.31 13.62
C LEU A 165 -9.15 4.50 14.11
N LEU A 166 -8.24 4.90 13.22
CA LEU A 166 -6.84 5.14 13.58
C LEU A 166 -6.71 6.31 14.57
N CYS A 167 -7.46 7.40 14.38
CA CYS A 167 -7.52 8.46 15.38
C CYS A 167 -8.08 7.94 16.71
N SER A 168 -9.17 7.18 16.71
CA SER A 168 -9.75 6.64 17.96
C SER A 168 -8.75 5.78 18.74
N GLY A 169 -7.93 4.99 18.06
CA GLY A 169 -6.88 4.20 18.69
C GLY A 169 -5.70 5.04 19.18
N LEU A 170 -5.33 6.14 18.49
CA LEU A 170 -4.33 7.11 19.00
C LEU A 170 -4.76 7.74 20.34
N TYR A 171 -6.06 8.00 20.53
CA TYR A 171 -6.60 8.62 21.74
C TYR A 171 -7.08 7.62 22.81
N SER A 172 -7.00 6.32 22.54
CA SER A 172 -7.44 5.30 23.49
C SER A 172 -6.62 5.34 24.79
N HIS A 173 -7.22 4.86 25.88
CA HIS A 173 -6.51 4.61 27.14
C HIS A 173 -5.68 3.31 27.10
N ASP A 174 -5.89 2.45 26.10
CA ASP A 174 -5.12 1.23 25.87
C ASP A 174 -3.82 1.52 25.10
N SER A 175 -2.69 1.20 25.73
CA SER A 175 -1.37 1.44 25.15
C SER A 175 -1.11 0.65 23.87
N LEU A 176 -1.70 -0.54 23.75
CA LEU A 176 -1.60 -1.34 22.55
C LEU A 176 -2.36 -0.68 21.40
N SER A 177 -3.56 -0.16 21.64
CA SER A 177 -4.34 0.61 20.66
C SER A 177 -3.57 1.84 20.16
N ASN A 178 -2.90 2.56 21.07
CA ASN A 178 -2.08 3.71 20.69
C ASN A 178 -0.94 3.28 19.76
N TRP A 179 -0.19 2.24 20.15
CA TRP A 179 0.95 1.75 19.37
C TRP A 179 0.52 1.23 18.01
N LEU A 180 -0.49 0.35 17.94
CA LEU A 180 -1.01 -0.20 16.69
C LEU A 180 -1.47 0.90 15.72
N SER A 181 -2.14 1.93 16.24
CA SER A 181 -2.67 3.02 15.42
C SER A 181 -1.58 3.98 14.95
N ALA A 182 -0.60 4.28 15.81
CA ALA A 182 0.54 5.11 15.45
C ALA A 182 1.42 4.43 14.40
N VAL A 183 1.67 3.12 14.53
CA VAL A 183 2.40 2.34 13.52
C VAL A 183 1.58 2.18 12.24
N ALA A 184 0.26 1.95 12.32
CA ALA A 184 -0.57 1.91 11.12
C ALA A 184 -0.54 3.25 10.35
N LEU A 185 -0.56 4.38 11.06
CA LEU A 185 -0.40 5.72 10.46
C LEU A 185 1.02 5.97 9.93
N SER A 186 2.07 5.44 10.55
CA SER A 186 3.42 5.57 10.00
C SER A 186 3.54 4.89 8.63
N HIS A 187 2.88 3.74 8.45
CA HIS A 187 2.85 3.01 7.18
C HIS A 187 2.09 3.74 6.05
N THR A 188 1.26 4.74 6.36
CA THR A 188 0.67 5.62 5.31
C THR A 188 1.66 6.65 4.76
N LEU A 189 2.81 6.82 5.42
CA LEU A 189 3.80 7.86 5.11
C LEU A 189 5.13 7.33 4.54
N ILE A 190 5.33 6.01 4.59
CA ILE A 190 6.57 5.37 4.11
C ILE A 190 6.68 5.58 2.60
N GLU A 191 7.83 6.11 2.18
CA GLU A 191 8.17 6.39 0.77
C GLU A 191 7.14 7.28 0.04
N ASN A 192 6.35 8.09 0.78
CA ASN A 192 5.29 8.92 0.19
C ASN A 192 5.35 10.38 0.66
N PRO A 193 6.13 11.25 -0.02
CA PRO A 193 6.29 12.65 0.38
C PRO A 193 4.98 13.44 0.33
N ALA A 194 4.11 13.16 -0.65
CA ALA A 194 2.82 13.83 -0.79
C ALA A 194 1.92 13.58 0.43
N GLN A 195 1.87 12.35 0.94
CA GLN A 195 1.06 12.05 2.12
C GLN A 195 1.62 12.64 3.42
N ARG A 196 2.94 12.82 3.54
CA ARG A 196 3.54 13.51 4.68
C ARG A 196 3.06 14.95 4.79
N GLU A 197 2.97 15.65 3.66
CA GLU A 197 2.44 17.02 3.61
C GLU A 197 0.92 17.06 3.79
N ASN A 198 0.19 16.17 3.12
CA ASN A 198 -1.26 16.11 3.26
C ASN A 198 -1.69 15.86 4.70
N LEU A 199 -0.99 14.99 5.43
CA LEU A 199 -1.32 14.68 6.81
C LEU A 199 -1.17 15.89 7.76
N LEU A 200 -0.34 16.88 7.41
CA LEU A 200 -0.19 18.12 8.21
C LEU A 200 -1.45 18.99 8.18
N ARG A 201 -2.30 18.79 7.18
CA ARG A 201 -3.56 19.50 7.00
C ARG A 201 -4.70 18.91 7.82
N VAL A 202 -4.50 17.75 8.47
CA VAL A 202 -5.51 17.13 9.33
C VAL A 202 -5.66 17.97 10.59
N LEU A 203 -6.87 18.49 10.79
CA LEU A 203 -7.28 19.25 11.96
C LEU A 203 -8.21 18.40 12.83
N LEU A 204 -7.93 18.37 14.13
CA LEU A 204 -8.69 17.64 15.14
C LEU A 204 -9.38 18.67 16.03
N SER A 205 -10.66 18.47 16.31
CA SER A 205 -11.44 19.32 17.22
C SER A 205 -11.73 18.52 18.49
N PRO A 206 -10.82 18.55 19.50
CA PRO A 206 -11.00 17.79 20.73
C PRO A 206 -12.21 18.24 21.56
N ASP A 207 -12.66 19.49 21.39
CA ASP A 207 -13.89 20.05 21.96
C ASP A 207 -14.49 21.03 20.93
N PRO A 208 -15.83 21.11 20.78
CA PRO A 208 -16.47 22.14 19.96
C PRO A 208 -16.09 23.59 20.35
N ASN A 209 -15.67 23.80 21.59
CA ASN A 209 -15.35 25.14 22.12
C ASN A 209 -13.87 25.53 21.95
N TYR A 210 -12.98 24.59 21.61
CA TYR A 210 -11.56 24.86 21.40
C TYR A 210 -11.22 25.03 19.93
N ARG A 211 -10.13 25.77 19.66
CA ARG A 211 -9.60 25.88 18.30
C ARG A 211 -9.11 24.52 17.82
N PRO A 212 -9.39 24.13 16.57
CA PRO A 212 -8.84 22.89 16.01
C PRO A 212 -7.30 22.90 16.07
N VAL A 213 -6.73 21.76 16.45
CA VAL A 213 -5.29 21.54 16.51
C VAL A 213 -4.87 20.58 15.39
N THR A 214 -3.66 20.76 14.86
CA THR A 214 -3.13 19.83 13.85
C THR A 214 -2.85 18.47 14.47
N LEU A 215 -2.91 17.40 13.68
CA LEU A 215 -2.60 16.05 14.15
C LEU A 215 -1.17 15.96 14.72
N ILE A 216 -0.19 16.62 14.09
CA ILE A 216 1.20 16.62 14.59
C ILE A 216 1.34 17.30 15.95
N HIS A 217 0.60 18.40 16.18
CA HIS A 217 0.54 19.05 17.48
C HIS A 217 -0.06 18.11 18.53
N GLN A 218 -1.17 17.45 18.18
CA GLN A 218 -1.81 16.52 19.09
C GLN A 218 -0.94 15.32 19.45
N VAL A 219 -0.23 14.73 18.48
CA VAL A 219 0.68 13.60 18.75
C VAL A 219 1.80 14.01 19.70
N ALA A 220 2.33 15.24 19.57
CA ALA A 220 3.30 15.77 20.51
C ALA A 220 2.72 15.90 21.94
N LEU A 221 1.46 16.30 22.08
CA LEU A 221 0.78 16.35 23.38
C LEU A 221 0.50 14.95 23.95
N LEU A 222 0.05 14.00 23.13
CA LEU A 222 -0.19 12.62 23.56
C LEU A 222 1.09 11.94 24.05
N LEU A 223 2.23 12.21 23.39
CA LEU A 223 3.55 11.77 23.85
C LEU A 223 3.87 12.31 25.24
N GLN A 224 3.56 13.58 25.52
CA GLN A 224 3.83 14.22 26.81
C GLN A 224 2.89 13.73 27.93
N GLN A 225 1.65 13.41 27.59
CA GLN A 225 0.60 13.02 28.54
C GLN A 225 0.62 11.52 28.88
N SER A 226 1.23 10.69 28.02
CA SER A 226 1.23 9.25 28.24
C SER A 226 2.29 8.82 29.26
N ASN A 227 1.84 8.03 30.23
CA ASN A 227 2.71 7.37 31.22
C ASN A 227 3.11 5.95 30.80
N LYS A 228 2.70 5.49 29.61
CA LYS A 228 2.98 4.12 29.13
C LYS A 228 4.06 4.18 28.06
N ALA A 229 5.19 3.52 28.33
CA ALA A 229 6.32 3.46 27.39
C ALA A 229 5.89 2.97 25.99
N GLN A 230 5.05 1.93 25.91
CA GLN A 230 4.53 1.44 24.63
C GLN A 230 3.79 2.51 23.81
N SER A 231 2.92 3.32 24.44
CA SER A 231 2.26 4.42 23.72
C SER A 231 3.27 5.47 23.25
N LYS A 232 4.19 5.89 24.13
CA LYS A 232 5.25 6.86 23.79
C LYS A 232 6.08 6.37 22.60
N ILE A 233 6.50 5.11 22.62
CA ILE A 233 7.28 4.47 21.55
C ILE A 233 6.49 4.49 20.24
N GLY A 234 5.21 4.15 20.25
CA GLY A 234 4.36 4.21 19.06
C GLY A 234 4.30 5.62 18.45
N PHE A 235 4.09 6.65 19.29
CA PHE A 235 4.09 8.05 18.85
C PHE A 235 5.45 8.49 18.32
N LEU A 236 6.56 8.06 18.93
CA LEU A 236 7.92 8.36 18.47
C LEU A 236 8.26 7.66 17.15
N ILE A 237 7.79 6.43 16.92
CA ILE A 237 7.91 5.74 15.63
C ILE A 237 7.16 6.52 14.54
N PHE A 238 5.95 6.97 14.86
CA PHE A 238 5.14 7.76 13.93
C PHE A 238 5.80 9.11 13.60
N LEU A 239 6.21 9.87 14.61
CA LEU A 239 6.95 11.12 14.43
C LEU A 239 8.27 10.90 13.69
N GLY A 240 9.03 9.87 14.05
CA GLY A 240 10.29 9.53 13.39
C GLY A 240 10.11 9.27 11.89
N THR A 241 9.02 8.58 11.53
CA THR A 241 8.67 8.32 10.12
C THR A 241 8.21 9.59 9.41
N TRP A 242 7.36 10.39 10.05
CA TRP A 242 6.76 11.58 9.47
C TRP A 242 7.78 12.70 9.23
N LEU A 243 8.67 12.94 10.19
CA LEU A 243 9.69 14.00 10.14
C LEU A 243 10.86 13.66 9.21
N SER A 244 11.15 12.36 9.01
CA SER A 244 12.22 11.94 8.11
C SER A 244 12.03 12.52 6.71
N HIS A 245 13.05 13.11 6.10
CA HIS A 245 12.99 13.67 4.73
C HIS A 245 11.78 14.59 4.45
N CYS A 246 11.23 15.29 5.45
CA CYS A 246 10.11 16.22 5.29
C CYS A 246 10.32 17.49 6.13
N HIS A 247 10.95 18.50 5.52
CA HIS A 247 11.25 19.76 6.20
C HIS A 247 9.99 20.51 6.67
N LEU A 248 8.88 20.41 5.93
CA LEU A 248 7.61 21.01 6.35
C LEU A 248 7.07 20.37 7.63
N ALA A 249 7.16 19.04 7.76
CA ALA A 249 6.74 18.36 8.99
C ALA A 249 7.66 18.74 10.17
N VAL A 250 8.97 18.87 9.94
CA VAL A 250 9.93 19.39 10.94
C VAL A 250 9.55 20.79 11.39
N LYS A 251 9.26 21.70 10.45
CA LYS A 251 8.82 23.05 10.76
C LYS A 251 7.59 23.06 11.66
N HIS A 252 6.52 22.36 11.26
CA HIS A 252 5.28 22.29 12.04
C HIS A 252 5.48 21.66 13.43
N PHE A 253 6.39 20.70 13.56
CA PHE A 253 6.71 20.10 14.85
C PHE A 253 7.51 21.05 15.76
N LEU A 254 8.48 21.79 15.19
CA LEU A 254 9.26 22.79 15.91
C LEU A 254 8.41 23.98 16.41
N GLU A 255 7.30 24.27 15.73
CA GLU A 255 6.32 25.28 16.14
C GLU A 255 5.45 24.83 17.33
N VAL A 256 5.52 23.56 17.74
CA VAL A 256 4.82 23.07 18.94
C VAL A 256 5.63 23.46 20.19
N PRO A 257 5.15 24.41 21.04
CA PRO A 257 6.01 25.05 22.05
C PRO A 257 6.61 24.10 23.08
N THR A 258 5.91 23.02 23.44
CA THR A 258 6.36 22.07 24.47
C THR A 258 7.15 20.89 23.92
N ALA A 259 7.20 20.70 22.59
CA ALA A 259 7.78 19.50 21.99
C ALA A 259 9.30 19.39 22.22
N ILE A 260 10.08 20.38 21.80
CA ILE A 260 11.54 20.38 21.98
C ILE A 260 11.95 20.39 23.45
N PRO A 261 11.37 21.24 24.34
CA PRO A 261 11.68 21.19 25.77
C PRO A 261 11.42 19.81 26.40
N TYR A 262 10.30 19.16 26.05
CA TYR A 262 9.99 17.82 26.54
C TYR A 262 11.02 16.79 26.06
N LEU A 263 11.31 16.73 24.76
CA LEU A 263 12.28 15.76 24.21
C LEU A 263 13.67 15.96 24.85
N THR A 264 14.06 17.21 25.05
CA THR A 264 15.35 17.55 25.69
C THR A 264 15.43 17.04 27.12
N ALA A 265 14.35 17.23 27.89
CA ALA A 265 14.27 16.74 29.26
C ALA A 265 14.29 15.20 29.32
N GLN A 266 13.63 14.53 28.38
CA GLN A 266 13.65 13.07 28.28
C GLN A 266 15.06 12.55 28.01
N VAL A 267 15.74 13.07 26.98
CA VAL A 267 17.11 12.60 26.63
C VAL A 267 18.14 12.94 27.72
N GLY A 268 17.99 14.09 28.38
CA GLY A 268 18.87 14.53 29.46
C GLY A 268 18.63 13.83 30.81
N SER A 269 17.61 12.98 30.94
CA SER A 269 17.34 12.25 32.18
C SER A 269 18.43 11.20 32.42
N ALA A 270 19.01 11.21 33.63
CA ALA A 270 20.05 10.27 34.05
C ALA A 270 19.49 8.87 34.40
N GLU A 271 18.18 8.78 34.65
CA GLU A 271 17.52 7.57 35.14
C GLU A 271 16.45 7.15 34.14
N GLY A 272 16.69 6.03 33.44
CA GLY A 272 15.59 5.20 32.93
C GLY A 272 15.17 4.29 34.07
N GLU A 273 13.94 4.43 34.58
CA GLU A 273 13.44 3.56 35.66
C GLU A 273 13.38 2.09 35.21
N ASP A 274 13.29 1.84 33.89
CA ASP A 274 13.38 0.53 33.22
C ASP A 274 13.95 0.62 31.78
N ASP A 275 14.24 -0.54 31.16
CA ASP A 275 14.77 -0.69 29.80
C ASP A 275 13.86 -0.04 28.71
N ASN A 276 12.56 0.05 28.96
CA ASN A 276 11.63 0.64 27.99
C ASN A 276 11.73 2.17 28.00
N GLU A 277 11.97 2.77 29.15
CA GLU A 277 12.20 4.22 29.23
C GLU A 277 13.55 4.59 28.60
N GLU A 278 14.59 3.75 28.69
CA GLU A 278 15.83 3.97 27.92
C GLU A 278 15.57 3.97 26.41
N LEU A 279 14.73 3.06 25.91
CA LEU A 279 14.30 3.05 24.52
C LEU A 279 13.52 4.32 24.15
N VAL A 280 12.63 4.81 25.02
CA VAL A 280 11.92 6.09 24.83
C VAL A 280 12.91 7.24 24.72
N GLN A 281 13.92 7.30 25.58
CA GLN A 281 14.96 8.34 25.55
C GLN A 281 15.75 8.30 24.25
N GLY A 282 16.17 7.12 23.79
CA GLY A 282 16.87 6.97 22.51
C GLY A 282 16.03 7.39 21.31
N LEU A 283 14.73 7.08 21.32
CA LEU A 283 13.79 7.53 20.30
C LEU A 283 13.51 9.05 20.37
N CYS A 284 13.52 9.65 21.56
CA CYS A 284 13.48 11.11 21.71
C CYS A 284 14.72 11.76 21.10
N ALA A 285 15.91 11.19 21.34
CA ALA A 285 17.15 11.65 20.72
C ALA A 285 17.09 11.54 19.20
N PHE A 286 16.52 10.45 18.67
CA PHE A 286 16.27 10.28 17.25
C PHE A 286 15.39 11.40 16.68
N VAL A 287 14.26 11.72 17.32
CA VAL A 287 13.35 12.80 16.87
C VAL A 287 14.04 14.18 16.91
N ILE A 288 14.81 14.50 17.96
CA ILE A 288 15.64 15.72 17.98
C ILE A 288 16.64 15.72 16.82
N GLY A 289 17.29 14.59 16.58
CA GLY A 289 18.22 14.39 15.48
C GLY A 289 17.61 14.65 14.11
N LEU A 290 16.38 14.18 13.86
CA LEU A 290 15.63 14.47 12.65
C LEU A 290 15.31 15.97 12.51
N CYS A 291 14.95 16.62 13.62
CA CYS A 291 14.72 18.06 13.65
C CYS A 291 15.99 18.88 13.39
N ILE A 292 17.19 18.30 13.53
CA ILE A 292 18.45 18.96 13.15
C ILE A 292 18.81 18.62 11.69
N LEU A 293 18.65 17.35 11.30
CA LEU A 293 19.04 16.84 10.00
C LEU A 293 18.19 17.38 8.86
N PHE A 294 16.87 17.51 9.07
CA PHE A 294 15.90 17.91 8.03
C PHE A 294 15.30 19.31 8.23
N ASN A 295 15.95 20.15 9.05
CA ASN A 295 15.53 21.55 9.24
C ASN A 295 16.09 22.43 8.13
N ASP A 296 15.20 23.15 7.45
CA ASP A 296 15.49 24.07 6.35
C ASP A 296 15.71 25.53 6.82
N GLY A 297 15.64 25.79 8.13
CA GLY A 297 15.79 27.11 8.74
C GLY A 297 14.54 27.98 8.69
N THR A 298 13.39 27.46 8.26
CA THR A 298 12.15 28.25 8.12
C THR A 298 11.26 28.28 9.36
N ALA A 299 11.58 27.48 10.38
CA ALA A 299 10.87 27.49 11.65
C ALA A 299 11.23 28.72 12.49
N SER A 300 10.24 29.37 13.09
CA SER A 300 10.47 30.60 13.89
C SER A 300 11.00 30.31 15.29
N SER A 301 10.71 29.13 15.85
CA SER A 301 11.06 28.78 17.23
C SER A 301 12.50 28.29 17.39
N TYR A 302 12.98 27.48 16.45
CA TYR A 302 14.30 26.85 16.50
C TYR A 302 14.90 26.71 15.10
N ASP A 303 16.03 27.35 14.87
CA ASP A 303 16.88 27.05 13.73
C ASP A 303 17.83 25.86 14.04
N LYS A 304 18.57 25.42 13.03
CA LYS A 304 19.47 24.26 13.15
C LYS A 304 20.57 24.49 14.19
N ASP A 305 21.18 25.68 14.21
CA ASP A 305 22.28 25.99 15.14
C ASP A 305 21.78 26.07 16.58
N ALA A 306 20.60 26.64 16.82
CA ALA A 306 19.96 26.68 18.12
C ALA A 306 19.70 25.27 18.67
N LEU A 307 19.26 24.33 17.82
CA LEU A 307 19.07 22.93 18.21
C LEU A 307 20.40 22.23 18.54
N ILE A 308 21.44 22.44 17.74
CA ILE A 308 22.79 21.88 18.01
C ILE A 308 23.34 22.44 19.33
N GLN A 309 23.21 23.74 19.56
CA GLN A 309 23.62 24.38 20.82
C GLN A 309 22.81 23.87 22.00
N LEU A 310 21.50 23.64 21.82
CA LEU A 310 20.65 23.06 22.85
C LEU A 310 21.13 21.66 23.22
N VAL A 311 21.40 20.79 22.24
CA VAL A 311 21.96 19.45 22.51
C VAL A 311 23.29 19.56 23.24
N SER A 312 24.21 20.41 22.77
CA SER A 312 25.53 20.58 23.40
C SER A 312 25.44 21.09 24.84
N ASN A 313 24.54 22.04 25.13
CA ASN A 313 24.50 22.74 26.42
C ASN A 313 23.58 22.08 27.45
N ARG A 314 22.52 21.36 27.02
CA ARG A 314 21.51 20.77 27.92
C ARG A 314 21.62 19.27 28.06
N ILE A 315 22.10 18.57 27.03
CA ILE A 315 22.18 17.11 27.01
C ILE A 315 23.65 16.66 27.10
N GLY A 316 24.52 17.28 26.30
CA GLY A 316 25.88 16.82 26.04
C GLY A 316 25.93 15.87 24.84
N LEU A 317 26.90 16.07 23.95
CA LEU A 317 27.01 15.31 22.69
C LEU A 317 27.24 13.81 22.91
N GLU A 318 28.01 13.44 23.93
CA GLU A 318 28.26 12.05 24.29
C GLU A 318 27.00 11.36 24.81
N VAL A 319 26.26 12.02 25.70
CA VAL A 319 24.99 11.50 26.25
C VAL A 319 23.97 11.33 25.13
N PHE A 320 23.84 12.33 24.26
CA PHE A 320 22.95 12.26 23.10
C PHE A 320 23.29 11.06 22.20
N SER A 321 24.56 10.90 21.84
CA SER A 321 25.03 9.81 20.96
C SER A 321 24.86 8.44 21.62
N SER A 322 25.13 8.36 22.93
CA SER A 322 24.92 7.15 23.72
C SER A 322 23.45 6.74 23.71
N LYS A 323 22.54 7.64 24.12
CA LYS A 323 21.09 7.38 24.15
C LYS A 323 20.55 6.99 22.77
N LEU A 324 20.99 7.67 21.70
CA LEU A 324 20.61 7.31 20.34
C LEU A 324 21.04 5.87 20.01
N SER A 325 22.27 5.49 20.33
CA SER A 325 22.82 4.16 20.01
C SER A 325 22.15 3.02 20.78
N GLU A 326 21.51 3.30 21.92
CA GLU A 326 20.79 2.27 22.69
C GLU A 326 19.57 1.72 21.94
N VAL A 327 18.98 2.48 21.01
CA VAL A 327 17.86 2.00 20.19
C VAL A 327 18.26 0.79 19.34
N SER A 328 19.44 0.83 18.70
CA SER A 328 19.92 -0.28 17.85
C SER A 328 20.48 -1.45 18.65
N ARG A 329 20.88 -1.23 19.91
CA ARG A 329 21.35 -2.25 20.86
C ARG A 329 20.23 -2.99 21.58
N ASN A 330 19.06 -2.38 21.68
CA ASN A 330 17.91 -2.95 22.35
C ASN A 330 17.49 -4.32 21.75
N GLU A 331 17.13 -5.29 22.59
CA GLU A 331 16.78 -6.65 22.14
C GLU A 331 15.58 -6.69 21.19
N PHE A 332 14.61 -5.79 21.39
CA PHE A 332 13.42 -5.69 20.55
C PHE A 332 13.77 -5.22 19.14
N TYR A 333 14.85 -4.44 18.97
CA TYR A 333 15.33 -3.99 17.65
C TYR A 333 15.83 -5.18 16.83
N SER A 334 16.63 -6.05 17.45
CA SER A 334 17.14 -7.28 16.82
C SER A 334 16.02 -8.25 16.43
N ARG A 335 14.90 -8.25 17.16
CA ARG A 335 13.73 -9.05 16.82
C ARG A 335 12.91 -8.42 15.69
N ALA A 336 12.61 -7.13 15.79
CA ALA A 336 11.77 -6.40 14.84
C ALA A 336 12.43 -6.26 13.46
N SER A 337 13.75 -6.09 13.39
CA SER A 337 14.50 -5.92 12.13
C SER A 337 14.61 -7.17 11.26
N LYS A 338 14.23 -8.35 11.76
CA LYS A 338 14.39 -9.63 11.04
C LYS A 338 13.33 -9.84 9.96
N LEU A 339 12.06 -9.58 10.28
CA LEU A 339 10.94 -9.93 9.42
C LEU A 339 9.81 -8.91 9.53
N PRO A 340 9.06 -8.65 8.43
CA PRO A 340 7.93 -7.73 8.45
C PRO A 340 6.78 -8.13 9.38
N GLN A 341 6.52 -9.43 9.56
CA GLN A 341 5.44 -9.89 10.44
C GLN A 341 5.80 -9.68 11.91
N PRO A 342 4.96 -9.01 12.72
CA PRO A 342 5.15 -8.93 14.16
C PRO A 342 5.13 -10.33 14.79
N ARG A 343 6.20 -10.67 15.51
CA ARG A 343 6.35 -11.98 16.18
C ARG A 343 6.12 -11.94 17.68
N ALA A 344 5.78 -10.78 18.24
CA ALA A 344 5.45 -10.61 19.65
C ALA A 344 4.37 -11.62 20.08
N THR A 345 4.52 -12.21 21.27
CA THR A 345 3.53 -13.14 21.83
C THR A 345 2.66 -12.51 22.91
N LYS A 346 3.14 -11.40 23.48
CA LYS A 346 2.45 -10.59 24.47
C LYS A 346 2.57 -9.09 24.11
N PRO A 347 1.65 -8.25 24.60
CA PRO A 347 1.66 -6.81 24.32
C PRO A 347 2.98 -6.12 24.67
N GLU A 348 3.63 -6.50 25.77
CA GLU A 348 4.85 -5.84 26.27
C GLU A 348 6.06 -6.07 25.35
N GLU A 349 6.01 -7.13 24.52
CA GLU A 349 7.08 -7.45 23.56
C GLU A 349 6.95 -6.68 22.23
N LEU A 350 5.82 -6.00 22.01
CA LEU A 350 5.51 -5.28 20.76
C LEU A 350 5.86 -3.80 20.91
N LEU A 351 7.14 -3.48 20.72
CA LEU A 351 7.67 -2.13 20.88
C LEU A 351 8.18 -1.50 19.57
N LEU A 352 8.89 -2.25 18.74
CA LEU A 352 9.51 -1.71 17.51
C LEU A 352 8.89 -2.33 16.24
N ASP A 353 8.79 -1.51 15.19
CA ASP A 353 8.28 -1.89 13.88
C ASP A 353 9.41 -2.18 12.89
N TYR A 354 9.19 -3.13 11.98
CA TYR A 354 10.17 -3.57 10.99
C TYR A 354 10.63 -2.44 10.05
N GLU A 355 9.69 -1.65 9.50
CA GLU A 355 10.04 -0.57 8.58
C GLU A 355 10.69 0.61 9.32
N PHE A 356 10.27 0.86 10.57
CA PHE A 356 10.96 1.82 11.43
C PHE A 356 12.41 1.42 11.71
N CYS A 357 12.70 0.14 12.01
CA CYS A 357 14.09 -0.31 12.19
C CYS A 357 14.94 -0.06 10.95
N LYS A 358 14.39 -0.24 9.73
CA LYS A 358 15.10 0.09 8.49
C LYS A 358 15.39 1.60 8.38
N LEU A 359 14.41 2.43 8.69
CA LEU A 359 14.55 3.89 8.70
C LEU A 359 15.63 4.33 9.70
N PHE A 360 15.57 3.83 10.93
CA PHE A 360 16.52 4.14 11.99
C PHE A 360 17.95 3.79 11.58
N LYS A 361 18.17 2.57 11.06
CA LYS A 361 19.49 2.11 10.61
C LYS A 361 20.15 3.05 9.59
N VAL A 362 19.36 3.63 8.69
CA VAL A 362 19.86 4.55 7.67
C VAL A 362 20.19 5.91 8.30
N LEU A 363 19.31 6.43 9.15
CA LEU A 363 19.39 7.80 9.66
C LEU A 363 20.30 7.98 10.89
N GLU A 364 20.54 6.94 11.68
CA GLU A 364 21.36 7.00 12.90
C GLU A 364 22.72 7.67 12.66
N SER A 365 23.49 7.17 11.69
CA SER A 365 24.83 7.72 11.39
C SER A 365 24.79 9.13 10.80
N MET A 366 23.73 9.48 10.08
CA MET A 366 23.55 10.83 9.52
C MET A 366 23.22 11.84 10.62
N ILE A 367 22.40 11.43 11.60
CA ILE A 367 22.06 12.24 12.76
C ILE A 367 23.31 12.54 13.59
N VAL A 368 24.12 11.53 13.91
CA VAL A 368 25.36 11.73 14.70
C VAL A 368 26.26 12.78 14.04
N LYS A 369 26.46 12.69 12.73
CA LYS A 369 27.25 13.67 11.96
C LYS A 369 26.62 15.07 11.96
N ALA A 370 25.29 15.16 11.83
CA ALA A 370 24.59 16.43 11.78
C ALA A 370 24.62 17.17 13.13
N VAL A 371 24.64 16.44 14.24
CA VAL A 371 24.67 16.99 15.60
C VAL A 371 26.09 17.41 16.03
N ASN A 372 27.13 16.75 15.51
CA ASN A 372 28.53 17.11 15.77
C ASN A 372 29.29 17.52 14.48
N PRO A 373 29.05 18.73 13.94
CA PRO A 373 29.72 19.18 12.72
C PRO A 373 31.22 19.49 12.90
N LYS A 374 31.73 19.49 14.13
CA LYS A 374 33.14 19.84 14.46
C LYS A 374 34.09 18.66 14.47
N GLU A 375 33.59 17.42 14.42
CA GLU A 375 34.45 16.25 14.24
C GLU A 375 35.08 16.31 12.84
N PRO A 376 36.41 16.40 12.73
CA PRO A 376 37.07 16.35 11.43
C PRO A 376 36.74 15.01 10.79
N SER A 377 36.08 15.06 9.64
CA SER A 377 35.69 13.88 8.90
C SER A 377 36.94 13.08 8.52
N ASN A 378 37.24 12.01 9.24
CA ASN A 378 38.01 10.92 8.67
C ASN A 378 37.12 10.28 7.58
N SER A 379 37.30 10.75 6.35
CA SER A 379 37.03 10.03 5.10
C SER A 379 35.70 9.25 5.03
N ALA A 380 34.56 9.90 5.30
CA ALA A 380 33.24 9.30 5.05
C ALA A 380 32.22 10.25 4.41
N VAL A 381 32.44 11.57 4.44
CA VAL A 381 31.53 12.54 3.82
C VAL A 381 31.68 12.53 2.29
N GLU A 382 32.91 12.42 1.78
CA GLU A 382 33.15 12.21 0.34
C GLU A 382 32.67 10.84 -0.18
N ILE A 383 32.55 9.82 0.69
CA ILE A 383 32.05 8.48 0.30
C ILE A 383 30.52 8.44 0.34
N ALA A 384 29.87 9.16 1.25
CA ALA A 384 28.41 9.21 1.33
C ALA A 384 27.80 10.15 0.29
N GLU A 385 28.44 11.29 -0.01
CA GLU A 385 28.00 12.14 -1.12
C GLU A 385 28.23 11.42 -2.46
N ASN A 386 29.37 10.74 -2.65
CA ASN A 386 29.57 9.89 -3.83
C ASN A 386 28.68 8.63 -3.84
N GLY A 387 28.31 8.08 -2.69
CA GLY A 387 27.45 6.90 -2.56
C GLY A 387 26.00 7.21 -2.86
N LEU A 388 25.46 8.31 -2.30
CA LEU A 388 24.13 8.82 -2.62
C LEU A 388 24.08 9.32 -4.07
N VAL A 389 25.12 10.03 -4.52
CA VAL A 389 25.26 10.42 -5.94
C VAL A 389 25.44 9.19 -6.84
N SER A 390 26.07 8.10 -6.38
CA SER A 390 26.15 6.84 -7.12
C SER A 390 24.80 6.15 -7.19
N GLU A 391 24.05 6.07 -6.09
CA GLU A 391 22.69 5.52 -6.07
C GLU A 391 21.75 6.35 -6.95
N TYR A 392 21.81 7.69 -6.87
CA TYR A 392 21.07 8.55 -7.81
C TYR A 392 21.52 8.35 -9.25
N LYS A 393 22.84 8.19 -9.52
CA LYS A 393 23.35 7.88 -10.87
C LYS A 393 22.89 6.51 -11.35
N ASP A 394 22.80 5.52 -10.49
CA ASP A 394 22.37 4.16 -10.85
C ASP A 394 20.86 4.11 -11.07
N VAL A 395 20.07 4.86 -10.28
CA VAL A 395 18.63 5.08 -10.53
C VAL A 395 18.42 5.84 -11.84
N ILE A 396 19.19 6.90 -12.10
CA ILE A 396 19.12 7.64 -13.37
C ILE A 396 19.52 6.73 -14.53
N ARG A 397 20.58 5.92 -14.42
CA ARG A 397 20.98 4.95 -15.45
C ARG A 397 19.92 3.89 -15.70
N GLU A 398 19.28 3.40 -14.65
CA GLU A 398 18.20 2.41 -14.78
C GLU A 398 16.94 3.03 -15.39
N GLN A 399 16.63 4.28 -15.03
CA GLN A 399 15.55 5.06 -15.65
C GLN A 399 15.87 5.35 -17.12
N ASP A 400 17.09 5.78 -17.46
CA ASP A 400 17.55 6.01 -18.83
C ASP A 400 17.51 4.72 -19.65
N ARG A 401 17.90 3.58 -19.05
CA ARG A 401 17.77 2.24 -19.65
C ARG A 401 16.31 1.90 -19.89
N LYS A 402 15.42 2.21 -18.93
CA LYS A 402 13.98 1.98 -19.07
C LYS A 402 13.36 2.88 -20.13
N ILE A 403 13.77 4.13 -20.19
CA ILE A 403 13.35 5.11 -21.20
C ILE A 403 13.81 4.62 -22.58
N ALA A 404 15.06 4.19 -22.73
CA ALA A 404 15.56 3.63 -23.98
C ALA A 404 14.82 2.33 -24.38
N GLU A 405 14.54 1.44 -23.43
CA GLU A 405 13.71 0.24 -23.67
C GLU A 405 12.29 0.61 -24.13
N LEU A 406 11.66 1.58 -23.46
CA LEU A 406 10.30 2.04 -23.79
C LEU A 406 10.27 2.77 -25.14
N GLN A 407 11.27 3.61 -25.44
CA GLN A 407 11.41 4.26 -26.74
C GLN A 407 11.59 3.23 -27.85
N CYS A 408 12.48 2.26 -27.68
CA CYS A 408 12.68 1.18 -28.65
C CYS A 408 11.40 0.35 -28.85
N LYS A 409 10.63 0.13 -27.78
CA LYS A 409 9.33 -0.55 -27.86
C LYS A 409 8.27 0.30 -28.55
N CYS A 410 8.22 1.60 -28.30
CA CYS A 410 7.36 2.54 -29.02
C CYS A 410 7.70 2.54 -30.52
N ASP A 411 8.98 2.61 -30.88
CA ASP A 411 9.43 2.56 -32.28
C ASP A 411 9.03 1.24 -32.96
N SER A 412 9.17 0.11 -32.24
CA SER A 412 8.75 -1.19 -32.75
C SER A 412 7.24 -1.27 -32.96
N LEU A 413 6.45 -0.80 -31.99
CA LEU A 413 4.99 -0.78 -32.09
C LEU A 413 4.51 0.19 -33.18
N GLU A 414 5.21 1.31 -33.38
CA GLU A 414 4.88 2.27 -34.43
C GLU A 414 5.17 1.71 -35.82
N LYS A 415 6.28 0.97 -35.99
CA LYS A 415 6.55 0.18 -37.21
C LYS A 415 5.48 -0.87 -37.46
N GLU A 416 5.10 -1.64 -36.44
CA GLU A 416 4.05 -2.66 -36.56
C GLU A 416 2.70 -2.04 -36.91
N LYS A 417 2.32 -0.93 -36.25
CA LYS A 417 1.12 -0.15 -36.57
C LYS A 417 1.12 0.30 -38.02
N ASN A 418 2.24 0.84 -38.52
CA ASN A 418 2.34 1.30 -39.91
C ASN A 418 2.27 0.12 -40.90
N GLN A 419 2.86 -1.02 -40.58
CA GLN A 419 2.79 -2.23 -41.40
C GLN A 419 1.37 -2.81 -41.44
N LEU A 420 0.68 -2.87 -40.30
CA LEU A 420 -0.72 -3.27 -40.22
C LEU A 420 -1.62 -2.31 -41.01
N LYS A 421 -1.36 -1.00 -40.93
CA LYS A 421 -2.12 0.01 -41.69
C LYS A 421 -1.97 -0.18 -43.20
N LEU A 422 -0.75 -0.39 -43.70
CA LEU A 422 -0.51 -0.69 -45.12
C LEU A 422 -1.20 -1.98 -45.57
N THR A 423 -1.15 -3.02 -44.73
CA THR A 423 -1.82 -4.30 -45.01
C THR A 423 -3.33 -4.13 -45.08
N LEU A 424 -3.91 -3.31 -44.19
CA LEU A 424 -5.33 -2.99 -44.16
C LEU A 424 -5.76 -2.19 -45.39
N GLU A 425 -4.95 -1.23 -45.85
CA GLU A 425 -5.18 -0.49 -47.10
C GLU A 425 -5.14 -1.42 -48.32
N GLN A 426 -4.19 -2.35 -48.39
CA GLN A 426 -4.12 -3.36 -49.45
C GLN A 426 -5.33 -4.30 -49.44
N LEU A 427 -5.72 -4.83 -48.27
CA LEU A 427 -6.91 -5.66 -48.12
C LEU A 427 -8.17 -4.90 -48.52
N SER A 428 -8.31 -3.64 -48.11
CA SER A 428 -9.45 -2.79 -48.51
C SER A 428 -9.53 -2.61 -50.02
N SER A 429 -8.39 -2.38 -50.68
CA SER A 429 -8.33 -2.27 -52.14
C SER A 429 -8.72 -3.58 -52.83
N ASN A 430 -8.23 -4.72 -52.33
CA ASN A 430 -8.58 -6.04 -52.87
C ASN A 430 -10.08 -6.34 -52.69
N VAL A 431 -10.66 -6.02 -51.52
CA VAL A 431 -12.10 -6.17 -51.28
C VAL A 431 -12.91 -5.29 -52.24
N SER A 432 -12.49 -4.05 -52.50
CA SER A 432 -13.14 -3.18 -53.48
C SER A 432 -13.11 -3.79 -54.88
N GLN A 433 -11.95 -4.28 -55.33
CA GLN A 433 -11.80 -4.91 -56.65
C GLN A 433 -12.67 -6.17 -56.78
N LEU A 434 -12.65 -7.06 -55.78
CA LEU A 434 -13.49 -8.26 -55.76
C LEU A 434 -14.98 -7.92 -55.71
N SER A 435 -15.36 -6.82 -55.05
CA SER A 435 -16.73 -6.31 -55.03
C SER A 435 -17.16 -5.82 -56.42
N ASP A 436 -16.29 -5.11 -57.13
CA ASP A 436 -16.55 -4.61 -58.48
C ASP A 436 -16.66 -5.77 -59.49
N GLU A 437 -15.75 -6.76 -59.41
CA GLU A 437 -15.82 -7.98 -60.22
C GLU A 437 -17.10 -8.77 -59.95
N ASN A 438 -17.50 -8.93 -58.69
CA ASN A 438 -18.77 -9.58 -58.34
C ASN A 438 -19.98 -8.82 -58.90
N THR A 439 -19.93 -7.50 -58.92
CA THR A 439 -21.02 -6.67 -59.48
C THR A 439 -21.11 -6.86 -60.99
N LEU A 440 -19.96 -6.89 -61.70
CA LEU A 440 -19.90 -7.17 -63.13
C LEU A 440 -20.39 -8.58 -63.47
N LEU A 441 -19.95 -9.59 -62.72
CA LEU A 441 -20.40 -10.98 -62.90
C LEU A 441 -21.91 -11.12 -62.69
N LYS A 442 -22.47 -10.50 -61.64
CA LYS A 442 -23.93 -10.46 -61.43
C LYS A 442 -24.67 -9.80 -62.60
N ALA A 443 -24.14 -8.71 -63.14
CA ALA A 443 -24.72 -8.06 -64.31
C ALA A 443 -24.67 -8.95 -65.57
N GLN A 444 -23.57 -9.67 -65.78
CA GLN A 444 -23.44 -10.64 -66.89
C GLN A 444 -24.39 -11.82 -66.74
N VAL A 445 -24.52 -12.38 -65.53
CA VAL A 445 -25.48 -13.46 -65.25
C VAL A 445 -26.91 -13.00 -65.52
N ASN A 446 -27.31 -11.83 -65.02
CA ASN A 446 -28.64 -11.27 -65.28
C ASN A 446 -28.90 -11.05 -66.78
N LYS A 447 -27.87 -10.62 -67.53
CA LYS A 447 -27.97 -10.46 -68.98
C LYS A 447 -28.15 -11.83 -69.66
N SER A 448 -27.37 -12.84 -69.31
CA SER A 448 -27.51 -14.19 -69.85
C SER A 448 -28.88 -14.80 -69.53
N GLU A 449 -29.37 -14.64 -68.29
CA GLU A 449 -30.72 -15.07 -67.91
C GLU A 449 -31.81 -14.37 -68.72
N SER A 450 -31.66 -13.06 -68.99
CA SER A 450 -32.61 -12.33 -69.83
C SER A 450 -32.62 -12.84 -71.28
N VAL A 451 -31.46 -13.19 -71.83
CA VAL A 451 -31.33 -13.75 -73.19
C VAL A 451 -31.97 -15.13 -73.25
N LEU A 452 -31.66 -16.02 -72.30
CA LEU A 452 -32.28 -17.34 -72.18
C LEU A 452 -33.80 -17.24 -72.04
N HIS A 453 -34.30 -16.25 -71.29
CA HIS A 453 -35.74 -16.04 -71.14
C HIS A 453 -36.41 -15.57 -72.44
N LEU A 454 -35.74 -14.72 -73.22
CA LEU A 454 -36.18 -14.30 -74.56
C LEU A 454 -36.19 -15.48 -75.54
N GLU A 455 -35.17 -16.32 -75.54
CA GLU A 455 -35.09 -17.53 -76.36
C GLU A 455 -36.19 -18.54 -75.99
N LEU A 456 -36.44 -18.74 -74.69
CA LEU A 456 -37.51 -19.63 -74.23
C LEU A 456 -38.90 -19.12 -74.65
N LYS A 457 -39.13 -17.80 -74.61
CA LYS A 457 -40.37 -17.19 -75.13
C LYS A 457 -40.51 -17.35 -76.64
N ALA A 458 -39.43 -17.18 -77.39
CA ALA A 458 -39.42 -17.40 -78.83
C ALA A 458 -39.74 -18.87 -79.17
N PHE A 459 -39.17 -19.82 -78.43
CA PHE A 459 -39.43 -21.25 -78.62
C PHE A 459 -40.89 -21.59 -78.35
N LYS A 460 -41.46 -21.09 -77.24
CA LYS A 460 -42.89 -21.27 -76.93
C LYS A 460 -43.81 -20.64 -77.99
N ALA A 461 -43.47 -19.47 -78.52
CA ALA A 461 -44.25 -18.85 -79.59
C ALA A 461 -44.20 -19.66 -80.90
N VAL A 462 -43.08 -20.34 -81.18
CA VAL A 462 -42.98 -21.29 -82.30
C VAL A 462 -43.84 -22.53 -82.03
N GLU A 463 -43.80 -23.07 -80.81
CA GLU A 463 -44.62 -24.22 -80.39
C GLU A 463 -46.12 -23.93 -80.50
N GLU A 464 -46.58 -22.75 -80.06
CA GLU A 464 -47.96 -22.28 -80.22
C GLU A 464 -48.35 -22.12 -81.70
N ARG A 465 -47.44 -21.61 -82.55
CA ARG A 465 -47.68 -21.53 -84.01
C ARG A 465 -47.80 -22.91 -84.65
N ILE A 466 -47.00 -23.89 -84.22
CA ILE A 466 -47.09 -25.27 -84.70
C ILE A 466 -48.43 -25.86 -84.28
N GLN A 467 -48.85 -25.70 -83.03
CA GLN A 467 -50.17 -26.15 -82.56
C GLN A 467 -51.33 -25.49 -83.31
N CYS A 468 -51.26 -24.18 -83.59
CA CYS A 468 -52.25 -23.50 -84.42
C CYS A 468 -52.28 -24.02 -85.87
N SER A 469 -51.12 -24.39 -86.43
CA SER A 469 -51.05 -24.96 -87.79
C SER A 469 -51.65 -26.37 -87.85
N GLU A 470 -51.43 -27.20 -86.83
CA GLU A 470 -52.02 -28.54 -86.73
C GLU A 470 -53.55 -28.50 -86.58
N PHE A 471 -54.08 -27.46 -85.91
CA PHE A 471 -55.52 -27.20 -85.82
C PHE A 471 -56.13 -26.74 -87.15
N GLN A 472 -55.38 -26.04 -88.01
CA GLN A 472 -55.87 -25.62 -89.34
C GLN A 472 -55.87 -26.73 -90.38
N THR A 473 -55.07 -27.80 -90.19
CA THR A 473 -55.14 -29.03 -91.00
C THR A 473 -56.19 -30.04 -90.54
N SER A 474 -56.93 -29.73 -89.47
CA SER A 474 -57.97 -30.60 -88.88
C SER A 474 -59.40 -30.11 -89.12
N LEU A 475 -59.58 -29.20 -90.08
CA LEU A 475 -60.86 -28.70 -90.63
C LEU A 475 -60.85 -28.91 -92.15
#